data_AF-A0A1Y1K9Z4-F1
#
_entry.id   AF-A0A1Y1K9Z4-F1
#
_cell.length_a   1.000
_cell.length_b   1.000
_cell.length_c   1.000
_cell.angle_alpha   90.00
_cell.angle_beta   90.00
_cell.angle_gamma   90.00
#
_symmetry.space_group_name_H-M   'P 1'
#
loop_
_entity.id
_entity.type
_entity.pdbx_description
1 polymer ?
#
loop_
_entity_poly.entity_id
_entity_poly.type
_entity_poly.pdbx_seq_one_letter_code
_entity_poly.pdbx_strand_id
1 'polypeptide(L)'
;MGKYKRKSERQSWSEVSMANAVQEVLEGRMGYLKASMEFGVPRSTLEGRVSKVRKGLLSRKNAAKKGLGRYKAVFTEKQEEEMVEHILAMENRLFGFTLKDLRKMAFDLAVRNKLTHQFNMEKKAAGKTWLYQFLKRHPKLSLRTPEPTSIARAIGFNRSAVQKFFALLSEIYKNYDITPDNIYNVDETGIMTVPKKRSKCLALRGKKQVGCLSSGERGVLV
;
A
#
# COMPACT_ATOMS: atom_id res chain seq x y z
N MET A 1 -6.51 14.21 -3.77
CA MET A 1 -7.11 13.18 -4.66
C MET A 1 -8.29 13.81 -5.36
N GLY A 2 -8.33 13.85 -6.69
CA GLY A 2 -9.52 14.29 -7.39
C GLY A 2 -10.70 13.36 -7.07
N LYS A 3 -11.80 13.90 -6.55
CA LYS A 3 -13.03 13.14 -6.32
C LYS A 3 -13.70 12.90 -7.68
N TYR A 4 -13.20 11.91 -8.44
CA TYR A 4 -13.90 11.48 -9.65
C TYR A 4 -15.29 10.97 -9.26
N LYS A 5 -16.33 11.75 -9.58
CA LYS A 5 -17.72 11.34 -9.48
C LYS A 5 -18.08 10.60 -10.76
N ARG A 6 -18.43 9.32 -10.61
CA ARG A 6 -18.84 8.49 -11.74
C ARG A 6 -20.17 9.01 -12.29
N LYS A 7 -20.23 9.24 -13.60
CA LYS A 7 -21.45 9.74 -14.28
C LYS A 7 -22.43 8.64 -14.68
N SER A 8 -22.01 7.37 -14.72
CA SER A 8 -22.85 6.25 -15.16
C SER A 8 -23.35 5.39 -14.01
N GLU A 9 -24.61 4.99 -14.09
CA GLU A 9 -25.27 4.07 -13.14
C GLU A 9 -25.04 2.59 -13.48
N ARG A 10 -24.26 2.27 -14.52
CA ARG A 10 -23.97 0.88 -14.91
C ARG A 10 -23.35 0.10 -13.75
N GLN A 11 -23.81 -1.13 -13.49
CA GLN A 11 -23.38 -1.96 -12.35
C GLN A 11 -23.70 -1.37 -10.95
N SER A 12 -24.82 -0.65 -10.84
CA SER A 12 -25.40 -0.20 -9.56
C SER A 12 -25.81 -1.37 -8.65
N TRP A 13 -26.13 -2.54 -9.21
CA TRP A 13 -26.50 -3.76 -8.48
C TRP A 13 -25.35 -4.33 -7.62
N SER A 14 -25.64 -5.09 -6.56
CA SER A 14 -24.60 -5.68 -5.69
C SER A 14 -24.09 -7.03 -6.23
N GLU A 15 -22.80 -7.36 -6.00
CA GLU A 15 -22.24 -8.66 -6.44
C GLU A 15 -22.95 -9.84 -5.80
N VAL A 16 -23.38 -9.69 -4.54
CA VAL A 16 -24.15 -10.69 -3.80
C VAL A 16 -25.52 -10.92 -4.46
N SER A 17 -26.25 -9.85 -4.78
CA SER A 17 -27.53 -9.92 -5.47
C SER A 17 -27.41 -10.62 -6.83
N MET A 18 -26.34 -10.33 -7.58
CA MET A 18 -26.08 -10.99 -8.86
C MET A 18 -25.70 -12.46 -8.69
N ALA A 19 -24.93 -12.82 -7.66
CA ALA A 19 -24.59 -14.21 -7.37
C ALA A 19 -25.84 -15.04 -7.09
N ASN A 20 -26.72 -14.53 -6.22
CA ASN A 20 -27.98 -15.20 -5.85
C ASN A 20 -28.90 -15.34 -7.07
N ALA A 21 -29.08 -14.25 -7.84
CA ALA A 21 -29.89 -14.31 -9.06
C ALA A 21 -29.36 -15.31 -10.09
N VAL A 22 -28.04 -15.38 -10.28
CA VAL A 22 -27.41 -16.37 -11.18
C VAL A 22 -27.64 -17.80 -10.65
N GLN A 23 -27.56 -18.01 -9.34
CA GLN A 23 -27.78 -19.32 -8.72
C GLN A 23 -29.23 -19.80 -8.91
N GLU A 24 -30.22 -18.97 -8.57
CA GLU A 24 -31.65 -19.30 -8.71
C GLU A 24 -32.05 -19.64 -10.15
N VAL A 25 -31.47 -18.94 -11.12
CA VAL A 25 -31.74 -19.17 -12.55
C VAL A 25 -30.99 -20.40 -13.09
N LEU A 26 -29.81 -20.71 -12.55
CA LEU A 26 -29.08 -21.94 -12.92
C LEU A 26 -29.74 -23.18 -12.34
N GLU A 27 -30.28 -23.08 -11.13
CA GLU A 27 -31.00 -24.17 -10.44
C GLU A 27 -32.45 -24.34 -10.95
N GLY A 28 -32.91 -23.46 -11.84
CA GLY A 28 -34.23 -23.54 -12.46
C GLY A 28 -35.39 -23.12 -11.55
N ARG A 29 -35.09 -22.60 -10.34
CA ARG A 29 -36.09 -22.15 -9.37
C ARG A 29 -36.80 -20.86 -9.78
N MET A 30 -36.12 -20.01 -10.56
CA MET A 30 -36.68 -18.75 -11.04
C MET A 30 -36.36 -18.50 -12.53
N GLY A 31 -37.30 -17.89 -13.24
CA GLY A 31 -37.07 -17.33 -14.57
C GLY A 31 -36.34 -15.98 -14.50
N TYR A 32 -35.71 -15.57 -15.61
CA TYR A 32 -34.90 -14.34 -15.68
C TYR A 32 -35.63 -13.07 -15.23
N LEU A 33 -36.92 -12.94 -15.56
CA LEU A 33 -37.72 -11.78 -15.18
C LEU A 33 -38.00 -11.74 -13.67
N LYS A 34 -38.38 -12.88 -13.09
CA LYS A 34 -38.64 -13.01 -11.64
C LYS A 34 -37.37 -12.73 -10.84
N ALA A 35 -36.25 -13.35 -11.22
CA ALA A 35 -34.96 -13.12 -10.56
C ALA A 35 -34.46 -11.66 -10.71
N SER A 36 -34.77 -11.01 -11.84
CA SER A 36 -34.42 -9.60 -12.07
C SER A 36 -35.14 -8.66 -11.11
N MET A 37 -36.45 -8.88 -10.89
CA MET A 37 -37.25 -8.09 -9.96
C MET A 37 -36.88 -8.38 -8.51
N GLU A 38 -36.75 -9.65 -8.13
CA GLU A 38 -36.46 -10.09 -6.77
C GLU A 38 -35.11 -9.55 -6.26
N PHE A 39 -34.07 -9.67 -7.08
CA PHE A 39 -32.70 -9.32 -6.67
C PHE A 39 -32.26 -7.92 -7.14
N GLY A 40 -33.14 -7.16 -7.81
CA GLY A 40 -32.80 -5.82 -8.30
C GLY A 40 -31.64 -5.80 -9.31
N VAL A 41 -31.54 -6.83 -10.15
CA VAL A 41 -30.48 -6.96 -11.16
C VAL A 41 -31.04 -6.78 -12.57
N PRO A 42 -30.35 -6.09 -13.51
CA PRO A 42 -30.85 -5.94 -14.88
C PRO A 42 -30.95 -7.28 -15.62
N ARG A 43 -32.15 -7.60 -16.12
CA ARG A 43 -32.45 -8.86 -16.84
C ARG A 43 -31.44 -9.21 -17.93
N SER A 44 -31.13 -8.27 -18.81
CA SER A 44 -30.20 -8.49 -19.93
C SER A 44 -28.77 -8.83 -19.46
N THR A 45 -28.36 -8.25 -18.33
CA THR A 45 -27.05 -8.54 -17.72
C THR A 45 -27.04 -9.92 -17.08
N LEU A 46 -28.13 -10.29 -16.39
CA LEU A 46 -28.30 -11.61 -15.80
C LEU A 46 -28.30 -12.71 -16.87
N GLU A 47 -29.09 -12.54 -17.92
CA GLU A 47 -29.20 -13.48 -19.04
C GLU A 47 -27.85 -13.68 -19.75
N GLY A 48 -27.15 -12.59 -20.08
CA GLY A 48 -25.83 -12.66 -20.69
C GLY A 48 -24.78 -13.34 -19.80
N ARG A 49 -24.89 -13.22 -18.47
CA ARG A 49 -23.99 -13.89 -17.51
C ARG A 49 -24.32 -15.37 -17.39
N VAL A 50 -25.59 -15.74 -17.20
CA VAL A 50 -26.04 -17.14 -17.11
C VAL A 50 -25.73 -17.91 -18.39
N SER A 51 -25.97 -17.32 -19.57
CA SER A 51 -25.64 -17.94 -20.86
C SER A 51 -24.15 -18.28 -20.96
N LYS A 52 -23.26 -17.39 -20.53
CA LYS A 52 -21.81 -17.65 -20.50
C LYS A 52 -21.43 -18.73 -19.50
N VAL A 53 -22.13 -18.82 -18.36
CA VAL A 53 -21.92 -19.91 -17.38
C VAL A 53 -22.36 -21.25 -17.96
N ARG A 54 -23.53 -21.32 -18.60
CA ARG A 54 -24.04 -22.54 -19.26
C ARG A 54 -23.11 -23.02 -20.38
N LYS A 55 -22.49 -22.08 -21.11
CA LYS A 55 -21.49 -22.37 -22.15
C LYS A 55 -20.09 -22.70 -21.61
N GLY A 56 -19.89 -22.75 -20.29
CA GLY A 56 -18.57 -23.01 -19.67
C GLY A 56 -17.55 -21.86 -19.80
N LEU A 57 -17.91 -20.74 -20.43
CA LEU A 57 -17.04 -19.59 -20.66
C LEU A 57 -16.82 -18.73 -19.40
N LEU A 58 -17.62 -18.93 -18.36
CA LEU A 58 -17.55 -18.17 -17.12
C LEU A 58 -17.85 -19.05 -15.91
N SER A 59 -16.98 -19.03 -14.91
CA SER A 59 -17.26 -19.67 -13.62
C SER A 59 -18.39 -18.94 -12.88
N ARG A 60 -19.19 -19.67 -12.09
CA ARG A 60 -20.25 -19.10 -11.23
C ARG A 60 -19.75 -17.93 -10.37
N LYS A 61 -18.55 -18.07 -9.78
CA LYS A 61 -17.94 -17.00 -8.96
C LYS A 61 -17.62 -15.75 -9.78
N ASN A 62 -17.19 -15.91 -11.03
CA ASN A 62 -16.89 -14.78 -11.92
C ASN A 62 -18.15 -14.17 -12.54
N ALA A 63 -19.26 -14.92 -12.58
CA ALA A 63 -20.55 -14.42 -13.02
C ALA A 63 -21.17 -13.41 -12.06
N ALA A 64 -20.74 -13.35 -10.80
CA ALA A 64 -21.16 -12.32 -9.85
C ALA A 64 -20.29 -11.05 -9.93
N LYS A 65 -19.01 -11.19 -10.30
CA LYS A 65 -18.03 -10.09 -10.26
C LYS A 65 -18.40 -8.92 -11.18
N LYS A 66 -18.24 -7.70 -10.66
CA LYS A 66 -18.31 -6.47 -11.45
C LYS A 66 -17.06 -6.34 -12.29
N GLY A 67 -17.26 -6.15 -13.58
CA GLY A 67 -16.19 -5.85 -14.53
C GLY A 67 -16.76 -5.01 -15.67
N LEU A 68 -16.23 -3.82 -15.86
CA LEU A 68 -16.56 -2.94 -16.98
C LEU A 68 -15.29 -2.69 -17.77
N GLY A 69 -15.40 -2.83 -19.09
CA GLY A 69 -14.29 -2.59 -20.02
C GLY A 69 -13.30 -3.74 -20.13
N ARG A 70 -12.29 -3.51 -20.97
CA ARG A 70 -11.27 -4.49 -21.36
C ARG A 70 -10.11 -4.59 -20.38
N TYR A 71 -9.80 -3.51 -19.68
CA TYR A 71 -8.59 -3.38 -18.88
C TYR A 71 -8.74 -4.11 -17.54
N LYS A 72 -7.82 -5.04 -17.27
CA LYS A 72 -7.71 -5.77 -16.00
C LYS A 72 -6.47 -5.33 -15.26
N ALA A 73 -6.45 -5.58 -13.95
CA ALA A 73 -5.23 -5.40 -13.15
C ALA A 73 -4.13 -6.32 -13.70
N VAL A 74 -2.90 -5.79 -13.78
CA VAL A 74 -1.73 -6.54 -14.26
C VAL A 74 -1.35 -7.63 -13.27
N PHE A 75 -1.49 -7.35 -11.97
CA PHE A 75 -1.16 -8.26 -10.88
C PHE A 75 -2.41 -8.86 -10.27
N THR A 76 -2.26 -10.09 -9.78
CA THR A 76 -3.26 -10.73 -8.91
C THR A 76 -3.24 -10.10 -7.52
N GLU A 77 -4.32 -10.27 -6.77
CA GLU A 77 -4.43 -9.76 -5.40
C GLU A 77 -3.31 -10.28 -4.50
N LYS A 78 -2.98 -11.57 -4.61
CA LYS A 78 -1.86 -12.19 -3.89
C LYS A 78 -0.51 -11.53 -4.21
N GLN A 79 -0.22 -11.29 -5.49
CA GLN A 79 1.03 -10.63 -5.90
C GLN A 79 1.11 -9.19 -5.40
N GLU A 80 -0.01 -8.47 -5.36
CA GLU A 80 -0.03 -7.13 -4.80
C GLU A 80 0.21 -7.16 -3.28
N GLU A 81 -0.32 -8.15 -2.56
CA GLU A 81 -0.10 -8.31 -1.13
C GLU A 81 1.38 -8.63 -0.81
N GLU A 82 2.00 -9.54 -1.57
CA GLU A 82 3.45 -9.81 -1.49
C GLU A 82 4.29 -8.54 -1.74
N MET A 83 3.88 -7.68 -2.68
CA MET A 83 4.54 -6.38 -2.89
C MET A 83 4.40 -5.45 -1.67
N VAL A 84 3.21 -5.40 -1.05
CA VAL A 84 2.99 -4.57 0.15
C VAL A 84 3.84 -5.06 1.31
N GLU A 85 3.90 -6.38 1.54
CA GLU A 85 4.74 -6.98 2.58
C GLU A 85 6.21 -6.65 2.35
N HIS A 86 6.69 -6.76 1.12
CA HIS A 86 8.07 -6.43 0.77
C HIS A 86 8.40 -4.95 1.01
N ILE A 87 7.50 -4.02 0.64
CA ILE A 87 7.67 -2.58 0.89
C ILE A 87 7.79 -2.31 2.40
N LEU A 88 6.94 -2.94 3.21
CA LEU A 88 6.96 -2.77 4.67
C LEU A 88 8.20 -3.39 5.31
N ALA A 89 8.64 -4.56 4.83
CA ALA A 89 9.87 -5.20 5.29
C ALA A 89 11.10 -4.31 5.03
N MET A 90 11.15 -3.69 3.85
CA MET A 90 12.24 -2.78 3.49
C MET A 90 12.17 -1.47 4.26
N GLU A 91 10.97 -0.93 4.51
CA GLU A 91 10.77 0.24 5.37
C GLU A 91 11.23 0.00 6.81
N ASN A 92 10.95 -1.18 7.38
CA ASN A 92 11.45 -1.56 8.71
C ASN A 92 12.98 -1.69 8.78
N ARG A 93 13.65 -1.94 7.64
CA ARG A 93 15.10 -1.95 7.51
C ARG A 93 15.68 -0.58 7.14
N LEU A 94 14.88 0.48 7.24
CA LEU A 94 15.26 1.87 6.92
C LEU A 94 15.56 2.12 5.42
N PHE A 95 15.09 1.22 4.54
CA PHE A 95 15.14 1.33 3.08
C PHE A 95 13.73 1.60 2.52
N GLY A 96 13.26 2.84 2.66
CA GLY A 96 11.92 3.22 2.19
C GLY A 96 11.81 3.30 0.67
N PHE A 97 10.71 2.78 0.11
CA PHE A 97 10.41 2.87 -1.32
C PHE A 97 9.80 4.22 -1.70
N THR A 98 10.37 4.91 -2.70
CA THR A 98 9.68 6.06 -3.30
C THR A 98 8.60 5.62 -4.28
N LEU A 99 7.73 6.56 -4.68
CA LEU A 99 6.74 6.31 -5.74
C LEU A 99 7.38 5.94 -7.09
N LYS A 100 8.61 6.37 -7.35
CA LYS A 100 9.35 5.99 -8.56
C LYS A 100 9.83 4.55 -8.45
N ASP A 101 10.36 4.16 -7.29
CA ASP A 101 10.90 2.82 -7.06
C ASP A 101 9.79 1.78 -7.13
N LEU A 102 8.62 2.06 -6.53
CA LEU A 102 7.46 1.18 -6.64
C LEU A 102 7.05 0.96 -8.11
N ARG A 103 7.08 2.01 -8.94
CA ARG A 103 6.73 1.92 -10.36
C ARG A 103 7.75 1.11 -11.15
N LYS A 104 9.04 1.20 -10.80
CA LYS A 104 10.11 0.40 -11.42
C LYS A 104 10.01 -1.07 -10.99
N MET A 105 9.86 -1.33 -9.70
CA MET A 105 9.64 -2.67 -9.15
C MET A 105 8.44 -3.36 -9.82
N ALA A 106 7.33 -2.65 -9.98
CA ALA A 106 6.17 -3.19 -10.67
C ALA A 106 6.45 -3.50 -12.15
N PHE A 107 7.26 -2.71 -12.83
CA PHE A 107 7.68 -3.03 -14.18
C PHE A 107 8.54 -4.31 -14.21
N ASP A 108 9.56 -4.38 -13.36
CA ASP A 108 10.49 -5.50 -13.29
C ASP A 108 9.78 -6.81 -12.94
N LEU A 109 8.85 -6.78 -11.98
CA LEU A 109 8.04 -7.96 -11.63
C LEU A 109 7.15 -8.41 -12.78
N ALA A 110 6.54 -7.47 -13.52
CA ALA A 110 5.68 -7.83 -14.63
C ALA A 110 6.47 -8.45 -15.78
N VAL A 111 7.66 -7.93 -16.10
CA VAL A 111 8.55 -8.48 -17.12
C VAL A 111 9.08 -9.86 -16.72
N ARG A 112 9.60 -9.99 -15.48
CA ARG A 112 10.18 -11.27 -14.98
C ARG A 112 9.15 -12.39 -14.92
N ASN A 113 7.94 -12.06 -14.47
CA ASN A 113 6.83 -13.02 -14.40
C ASN A 113 6.11 -13.20 -15.75
N LYS A 114 6.61 -12.61 -16.84
CA LYS A 114 6.06 -12.68 -18.20
C LYS A 114 4.56 -12.31 -18.26
N LEU A 115 4.15 -11.35 -17.44
CA LEU A 115 2.76 -10.90 -17.38
C LEU A 115 2.47 -9.95 -18.53
N THR A 116 1.28 -10.08 -19.12
CA THR A 116 0.81 -9.11 -20.12
C THR A 116 0.55 -7.77 -19.46
N HIS A 117 1.31 -6.74 -19.82
CA HIS A 117 1.21 -5.41 -19.21
C HIS A 117 1.26 -4.28 -20.24
N GLN A 118 0.71 -3.13 -19.87
CA GLN A 118 0.70 -1.90 -20.68
C GLN A 118 1.65 -0.84 -20.11
N PHE A 119 2.65 -1.29 -19.35
CA PHE A 119 3.66 -0.40 -18.79
C PHE A 119 4.58 0.15 -19.89
N ASN A 120 5.18 1.30 -19.62
CA ASN A 120 6.05 1.96 -20.58
C ASN A 120 7.40 1.25 -20.61
N MET A 121 7.76 0.68 -21.77
CA MET A 121 9.00 -0.07 -21.98
C MET A 121 10.24 0.81 -22.04
N GLU A 122 10.15 2.01 -22.61
CA GLU A 122 11.26 2.97 -22.71
C GLU A 122 11.71 3.45 -21.32
N LYS A 123 10.73 3.84 -20.50
CA LYS A 123 10.95 4.38 -19.14
C LYS A 123 11.10 3.27 -18.09
N LYS A 124 10.89 2.00 -18.47
CA LYS A 124 10.94 0.82 -17.59
C LYS A 124 10.18 1.04 -16.28
N ALA A 125 8.95 1.54 -16.38
CA ALA A 125 8.16 1.94 -15.22
C ALA A 125 6.66 1.81 -15.46
N ALA A 126 5.93 1.40 -14.42
CA ALA A 126 4.47 1.41 -14.41
C ALA A 126 3.91 2.83 -14.54
N GLY A 127 2.67 2.97 -15.02
CA GLY A 127 2.01 4.28 -15.19
C GLY A 127 1.62 4.93 -13.84
N LYS A 128 1.42 6.26 -13.84
CA LYS A 128 0.91 6.99 -12.67
C LYS A 128 -0.49 6.49 -12.25
N THR A 129 -1.34 6.17 -13.23
CA THR A 129 -2.68 5.63 -12.99
C THR A 129 -2.62 4.30 -12.25
N TRP A 130 -1.72 3.40 -12.64
CA TRP A 130 -1.51 2.13 -11.95
C TRP A 130 -1.13 2.35 -10.48
N LEU A 131 -0.16 3.24 -10.23
CA LEU A 131 0.29 3.59 -8.88
C LEU A 131 -0.87 4.09 -8.00
N TYR A 132 -1.68 5.01 -8.51
CA TYR A 132 -2.82 5.54 -7.72
C TYR A 132 -3.89 4.48 -7.45
N GLN A 133 -4.13 3.59 -8.40
CA GLN A 133 -5.06 2.48 -8.18
C GLN A 133 -4.52 1.46 -7.18
N PHE A 134 -3.23 1.16 -7.23
CA PHE A 134 -2.55 0.29 -6.25
C PHE A 134 -2.68 0.87 -4.84
N LEU A 135 -2.35 2.15 -4.64
CA LEU A 135 -2.50 2.82 -3.33
C LEU A 135 -3.96 2.91 -2.86
N LYS A 136 -4.93 2.98 -3.79
CA LYS A 136 -6.35 2.95 -3.44
C LYS A 136 -6.80 1.58 -2.94
N ARG A 137 -6.27 0.49 -3.51
CA ARG A 137 -6.53 -0.88 -3.07
C ARG A 137 -5.85 -1.20 -1.73
N HIS A 138 -4.69 -0.57 -1.48
CA HIS A 138 -3.87 -0.83 -0.29
C HIS A 138 -3.80 0.39 0.64
N PRO A 139 -4.89 0.73 1.37
CA PRO A 139 -4.93 1.89 2.27
C PRO A 139 -4.03 1.73 3.51
N LYS A 140 -3.42 0.54 3.70
CA LYS A 140 -2.39 0.25 4.70
C LYS A 140 -1.11 1.06 4.44
N LEU A 141 -0.83 1.44 3.19
CA LEU A 141 0.33 2.24 2.82
C LEU A 141 0.02 3.73 2.85
N SER A 142 0.99 4.52 3.32
CA SER A 142 0.91 5.98 3.32
C SER A 142 2.23 6.59 2.86
N LEU A 143 2.14 7.74 2.21
CA LEU A 143 3.32 8.49 1.76
C LEU A 143 3.81 9.37 2.91
N ARG A 144 5.05 9.16 3.37
CA ARG A 144 5.66 9.85 4.51
C ARG A 144 6.99 10.48 4.13
N THR A 145 7.35 11.54 4.84
CA THR A 145 8.69 12.13 4.75
C THR A 145 9.56 11.40 5.78
N PRO A 146 10.59 10.66 5.36
CA PRO A 146 11.42 9.94 6.31
C PRO A 146 12.38 10.88 7.04
N GLU A 147 12.69 10.55 8.28
CA GLU A 147 13.70 11.19 9.10
C GLU A 147 15.07 10.58 8.81
N PRO A 148 16.10 11.41 8.55
CA PRO A 148 17.45 10.91 8.32
C PRO A 148 17.98 10.29 9.61
N THR A 149 18.26 9.00 9.57
CA THR A 149 18.86 8.25 10.67
C THR A 149 20.26 7.84 10.22
N SER A 150 21.28 8.20 11.00
CA SER A 150 22.64 7.72 10.71
C SER A 150 22.72 6.22 10.98
N ILE A 151 23.60 5.54 10.24
CA ILE A 151 23.84 4.10 10.44
C ILE A 151 24.29 3.84 11.89
N ALA A 152 25.17 4.69 12.43
CA ALA A 152 25.62 4.59 13.82
C ALA A 152 24.47 4.66 14.82
N ARG A 153 23.47 5.54 14.62
CA ARG A 153 22.27 5.60 15.47
C ARG A 153 21.39 4.37 15.30
N ALA A 154 21.21 3.89 14.07
CA ALA A 154 20.41 2.69 13.82
C ALA A 154 21.01 1.44 14.49
N ILE A 155 22.34 1.32 14.49
CA ILE A 155 23.08 0.21 15.16
C ILE A 155 23.14 0.43 16.68
N GLY A 156 23.37 1.66 17.10
CA GLY A 156 23.53 2.04 18.52
C GLY A 156 22.23 1.98 19.32
N PHE A 157 21.06 2.07 18.67
CA PHE A 157 19.76 1.95 19.31
C PHE A 157 19.40 0.47 19.56
N ASN A 158 20.18 -0.18 20.41
CA ASN A 158 19.99 -1.57 20.81
C ASN A 158 19.64 -1.68 22.31
N ARG A 159 19.01 -2.80 22.71
CA ARG A 159 18.50 -2.97 24.08
C ARG A 159 19.60 -2.84 25.14
N SER A 160 20.78 -3.39 24.89
CA SER A 160 21.87 -3.39 25.87
C SER A 160 22.49 -1.99 26.03
N ALA A 161 22.70 -1.24 24.95
CA ALA A 161 23.19 0.13 25.01
C ALA A 161 22.18 1.06 25.69
N VAL A 162 20.89 0.93 25.36
CA VAL A 162 19.82 1.72 25.99
C VAL A 162 19.72 1.39 27.48
N GLN A 163 19.79 0.11 27.85
CA GLN A 163 19.75 -0.30 29.26
C GLN A 163 20.96 0.23 30.04
N LYS A 164 22.17 0.15 29.48
CA LYS A 164 23.38 0.71 30.09
C LYS A 164 23.26 2.23 30.28
N PHE A 165 22.75 2.94 29.28
CA PHE A 165 22.55 4.38 29.36
C PHE A 165 21.58 4.76 30.49
N PHE A 166 20.40 4.12 30.56
CA PHE A 166 19.43 4.42 31.62
C PHE A 166 19.87 3.95 33.00
N ALA A 167 20.67 2.89 33.10
CA ALA A 167 21.27 2.47 34.36
C ALA A 167 22.23 3.55 34.90
N LEU A 168 23.14 4.04 34.06
CA LEU A 168 24.06 5.13 34.40
C LEU A 168 23.30 6.42 34.75
N LEU A 169 22.29 6.77 33.96
CA LEU A 169 21.45 7.94 34.24
C LEU A 169 20.76 7.81 35.60
N SER A 170 20.17 6.65 35.90
CA SER A 170 19.49 6.40 37.17
C SER A 170 20.43 6.46 38.36
N GLU A 171 21.68 5.98 38.20
CA GLU A 171 22.72 6.06 39.22
C GLU A 171 23.12 7.52 39.50
N ILE A 172 23.36 8.31 38.47
CA ILE A 172 23.69 9.74 38.60
C ILE A 172 22.56 10.51 39.30
N TYR A 173 21.31 10.26 38.93
CA TYR A 173 20.17 10.91 39.59
C TYR A 173 20.11 10.60 41.08
N LYS A 174 20.39 9.35 41.48
CA LYS A 174 20.39 8.95 42.89
C LYS A 174 21.57 9.52 43.67
N ASN A 175 22.75 9.55 43.05
CA ASN A 175 23.97 9.98 43.74
C ASN A 175 24.01 11.50 43.99
N TYR A 176 23.41 12.29 43.09
CA TYR A 176 23.46 13.75 43.13
C TYR A 176 22.12 14.43 43.46
N ASP A 177 21.06 13.66 43.73
CA ASP A 177 19.70 14.14 44.02
C ASP A 177 19.22 15.26 43.07
N ILE A 178 19.40 15.00 41.77
CA ILE A 178 19.14 16.01 40.73
C ILE A 178 17.63 16.22 40.60
N THR A 179 17.16 17.39 41.00
CA THR A 179 15.77 17.81 40.78
C THR A 179 15.54 18.22 39.32
N PRO A 180 14.30 18.11 38.80
CA PRO A 180 13.98 18.48 37.43
C PRO A 180 14.36 19.92 37.05
N ASP A 181 14.35 20.84 38.03
CA ASP A 181 14.69 22.26 37.86
C ASP A 181 16.18 22.49 37.50
N ASN A 182 17.03 21.51 37.80
CA ASN A 182 18.48 21.56 37.55
C ASN A 182 18.89 20.85 36.25
N ILE A 183 17.93 20.44 35.42
CA ILE A 183 18.20 19.78 34.14
C ILE A 183 18.13 20.80 33.01
N TYR A 184 19.28 21.18 32.50
CA TYR A 184 19.39 22.07 31.36
C TYR A 184 19.61 21.27 30.08
N ASN A 185 18.78 21.55 29.06
CA ASN A 185 19.07 21.05 27.71
C ASN A 185 20.13 21.95 27.08
N VAL A 186 21.35 21.41 26.92
CA VAL A 186 22.44 22.08 26.21
C VAL A 186 22.66 21.33 24.91
N ASP A 187 22.20 21.89 23.79
CA ASP A 187 22.47 21.36 22.45
C ASP A 187 23.25 22.37 21.61
N GLU A 188 24.09 21.86 20.71
CA GLU A 188 24.77 22.69 19.73
C GLU A 188 23.88 22.88 18.50
N THR A 189 23.64 24.14 18.14
CA THR A 189 22.94 24.47 16.89
C THR A 189 23.90 24.39 15.71
N GLY A 190 23.92 23.24 15.03
CA GLY A 190 24.76 23.00 13.87
C GLY A 190 24.21 23.52 12.53
N ILE A 191 25.05 24.18 11.73
CA ILE A 191 24.75 24.45 10.31
C ILE A 191 25.00 23.15 9.53
N MET A 192 23.91 22.51 9.10
CA MET A 192 23.98 21.22 8.40
C MET A 192 24.39 21.39 6.93
N THR A 193 25.41 20.65 6.49
CA THR A 193 25.79 20.50 5.07
C THR A 193 24.93 19.47 4.33
N VAL A 194 24.21 18.60 5.06
CA VAL A 194 23.39 17.52 4.50
C VAL A 194 22.01 18.05 4.08
N PRO A 195 21.48 17.67 2.89
CA PRO A 195 20.17 18.13 2.42
C PRO A 195 19.02 17.76 3.39
N LYS A 196 18.26 18.77 3.82
CA LYS A 196 17.11 18.60 4.72
C LYS A 196 15.91 17.90 4.05
N LYS A 197 15.76 18.00 2.73
CA LYS A 197 14.59 17.46 2.00
C LYS A 197 14.91 16.10 1.38
N ARG A 198 14.28 15.04 1.90
CA ARG A 198 14.29 13.69 1.31
C ARG A 198 13.03 13.47 0.48
N SER A 199 13.15 12.61 -0.52
CA SER A 199 11.99 12.11 -1.26
C SER A 199 11.06 11.36 -0.30
N LYS A 200 9.76 11.58 -0.45
CA LYS A 200 8.77 10.84 0.34
C LYS A 200 8.79 9.36 -0.02
N CYS A 201 8.68 8.50 0.99
CA CYS A 201 8.64 7.05 0.85
C CYS A 201 7.30 6.47 1.33
N LEU A 202 7.01 5.25 0.91
CA LEU A 202 5.87 4.47 1.37
C LEU A 202 6.20 3.82 2.70
N ALA A 203 5.30 3.98 3.67
CA ALA A 203 5.40 3.40 5.00
C ALA A 203 4.02 2.98 5.52
N LEU A 204 4.02 2.19 6.60
CA LEU A 204 2.79 1.77 7.26
C LEU A 204 1.98 3.00 7.72
N ARG A 205 0.69 3.03 7.40
CA ARG A 205 -0.22 4.08 7.83
C ARG A 205 -0.34 4.07 9.35
N GLY A 206 -0.20 5.25 9.95
CA GLY A 206 -0.27 5.44 11.41
C GLY A 206 1.09 5.38 12.13
N LYS A 207 2.17 4.92 11.46
CA LYS A 207 3.51 4.94 12.04
C LYS A 207 3.95 6.37 12.33
N LYS A 208 4.44 6.64 13.54
CA LYS A 208 4.87 7.99 13.95
C LYS A 208 6.19 8.39 13.29
N GLN A 209 7.22 7.57 13.49
CA GLN A 209 8.55 7.78 12.95
C GLN A 209 8.84 6.83 11.80
N VAL A 210 9.31 7.37 10.68
CA VAL A 210 9.74 6.61 9.50
C VAL A 210 11.18 7.03 9.23
N GLY A 211 12.11 6.11 9.36
CA GLY A 211 13.53 6.41 9.16
C GLY A 211 14.01 6.13 7.74
N CYS A 212 15.09 6.79 7.33
CA CYS A 212 15.84 6.46 6.12
C CYS A 212 17.34 6.57 6.43
N LEU A 213 18.11 5.57 5.98
CA LEU A 213 19.56 5.60 6.15
C LEU A 213 20.18 6.77 5.38
N SER A 214 21.07 7.48 6.06
CA SER A 214 21.87 8.55 5.49
C SER A 214 23.36 8.21 5.63
N SER A 215 24.13 8.40 4.56
CA SER A 215 25.59 8.19 4.57
C SER A 215 26.34 9.17 5.46
N GLY A 216 25.78 10.37 5.69
CA GLY A 216 26.35 11.38 6.60
C GLY A 216 25.63 11.39 7.94
N GLU A 217 26.38 11.54 9.03
CA GLU A 217 25.82 11.77 10.35
C GLU A 217 25.15 13.15 10.44
N ARG A 218 24.05 13.21 11.19
CA ARG A 218 23.41 14.47 11.55
C ARG A 218 24.28 15.09 12.65
N GLY A 219 25.21 15.99 12.30
CA GLY A 219 26.10 16.64 13.26
C GLY A 219 27.54 16.85 12.80
N VAL A 220 27.94 16.37 11.61
CA VAL A 220 29.24 16.74 11.05
C VAL A 220 29.18 18.20 10.60
N LEU A 221 29.79 19.07 11.41
CA LEU A 221 29.99 20.49 11.12
C LEU A 221 31.25 20.64 10.25
N VAL A 222 31.32 21.74 9.52
CA VAL A 222 32.59 22.28 9.00
C VAL A 222 33.17 23.16 10.09
#